data_AF-A0A9X3WKF3-F1
#
_entry.id   AF-A0A9X3WKF3-F1
#
_cell.length_a   1.000
_cell.length_b   1.000
_cell.length_c   1.000
_cell.angle_alpha   90.00
_cell.angle_beta   90.00
_cell.angle_gamma   90.00
#
_symmetry.space_group_name_H-M   'P 1'
#
loop_
_entity.id
_entity.type
_entity.pdbx_description
1 polymer ?
#
loop_
_entity_poly.entity_id
_entity_poly.type
_entity_poly.pdbx_seq_one_letter_code
_entity_poly.pdbx_strand_id
1 'polypeptide(L)' 'MDRFIFIFGILVFAACLIMFVMNLVGEYDGIVLLISIFGMLNASIAIGVSEILGRVKRM' A
#
# COMPACT_ATOMS: atom_id res chain seq x y z
N MET A 1 17.18 3.74 2.99
CA MET A 1 16.53 2.49 2.52
C MET A 1 15.08 2.50 2.97
N ASP A 2 14.85 2.79 4.25
CA ASP A 2 13.63 3.37 4.84
C ASP A 2 12.89 4.36 3.90
N ARG A 3 13.46 5.53 3.56
CA ARG A 3 12.81 6.50 2.64
C ARG A 3 12.34 5.91 1.31
N PHE A 4 13.07 4.95 0.74
CA PHE A 4 12.67 4.30 -0.50
C PHE A 4 11.45 3.40 -0.28
N ILE A 5 11.47 2.58 0.77
CA ILE A 5 10.36 1.68 1.15
C ILE A 5 9.11 2.51 1.46
N PHE A 6 9.27 3.66 2.12
CA PHE A 6 8.17 4.58 2.41
C PHE A 6 7.53 5.15 1.13
N ILE A 7 8.33 5.72 0.23
CA ILE A 7 7.84 6.29 -1.03
C ILE A 7 7.20 5.21 -1.90
N PHE A 8 7.83 4.04 -1.99
CA PHE A 8 7.30 2.89 -2.71
C PHE A 8 5.95 2.44 -2.12
N GLY A 9 5.87 2.31 -0.80
CA GLY A 9 4.63 1.95 -0.11
C GLY A 9 3.50 2.93 -0.39
N ILE A 10 3.76 4.24 -0.36
CA ILE A 10 2.76 5.27 -0.69
C ILE A 10 2.29 5.15 -2.13
N LEU A 11 3.21 4.97 -3.08
CA LEU A 11 2.86 4.83 -4.50
C LEU A 11 1.98 3.60 -4.75
N VAL A 12 2.36 2.45 -4.19
CA VAL A 12 1.58 1.21 -4.31
C VAL A 12 0.22 1.36 -3.63
N PHE A 13 0.17 1.97 -2.44
CA PHE A 13 -1.07 2.23 -1.74
C PHE A 13 -2.02 3.10 -2.58
N ALA A 14 -1.52 4.20 -3.15
CA ALA A 14 -2.31 5.09 -3.99
C ALA A 14 -2.84 4.38 -5.25
N ALA A 15 -2.01 3.57 -5.91
CA ALA A 15 -2.43 2.79 -7.08
C ALA A 15 -3.52 1.78 -6.72
N CYS A 16 -3.36 1.04 -5.61
CA CYS A 16 -4.38 0.10 -5.13
C CYS A 16 -5.66 0.81 -4.68
N LEU A 17 -5.55 2.00 -4.08
CA LEU A 17 -6.70 2.80 -3.67
C LEU A 17 -7.52 3.26 -4.87
N ILE A 18 -6.88 3.71 -5.95
CA ILE A 18 -7.57 4.08 -7.20
C ILE A 18 -8.32 2.86 -7.76
N MET A 19 -7.66 1.71 -7.85
CA MET A 19 -8.27 0.46 -8.33
C MET A 19 -9.44 0.00 -7.45
N PHE A 20 -9.33 0.21 -6.14
CA PHE A 20 -10.39 -0.10 -5.18
C PHE A 20 -11.61 0.82 -5.35
N VAL A 21 -11.40 2.13 -5.47
CA VAL A 21 -12.49 3.10 -5.71
C VAL A 21 -13.17 2.83 -7.06
N MET A 22 -12.39 2.54 -8.11
CA MET A 22 -12.95 2.15 -9.42
C MET A 22 -13.76 0.85 -9.35
N ASN A 23 -13.37 -0.11 -8.51
CA ASN A 23 -14.14 -1.33 -8.25
C ASN A 23 -15.40 -1.10 -7.40
N LEU A 24 -15.39 -0.12 -6.50
CA LEU A 24 -16.57 0.20 -5.69
C LEU A 24 -17.64 0.94 -6.48
N VAL A 25 -17.21 1.80 -7.40
CA VAL A 25 -18.11 2.66 -8.19
C VAL A 25 -18.49 2.01 -9.53
N GLY A 26 -17.64 1.13 -10.07
CA GLY A 26 -17.91 0.36 -11.29
C GLY A 26 -18.16 -1.11 -11.00
N GLU A 27 -18.93 -1.79 -11.85
CA GLU A 27 -19.18 -3.25 -11.77
C GLU A 27 -17.96 -4.08 -12.22
N TYR A 28 -16.82 -3.91 -11.55
CA TYR A 28 -15.62 -4.71 -11.81
C TYR A 28 -15.66 -6.06 -11.05
N ASP A 29 -14.84 -7.00 -11.53
CA ASP A 29 -14.72 -8.35 -10.99
C ASP A 29 -14.22 -8.36 -9.53
N GLY A 30 -14.88 -9.14 -8.67
CA GLY A 30 -14.55 -9.26 -7.24
C GLY A 30 -13.12 -9.73 -6.95
N ILE A 31 -12.45 -10.37 -7.92
CA ILE A 31 -11.02 -10.69 -7.80
C ILE A 31 -10.16 -9.42 -7.74
N VAL A 32 -10.50 -8.39 -8.51
CA VAL A 32 -9.75 -7.12 -8.55
C VAL A 32 -9.95 -6.35 -7.24
N LEU A 33 -11.14 -6.40 -6.64
CA LEU A 33 -11.41 -5.88 -5.30
C LEU A 33 -10.51 -6.54 -4.25
N LEU A 34 -10.41 -7.88 -4.26
CA LEU A 34 -9.54 -8.59 -3.31
C LEU A 34 -8.07 -8.23 -3.50
N ILE A 35 -7.58 -8.19 -4.73
CA ILE A 35 -6.19 -7.80 -5.03
C ILE A 35 -5.90 -6.38 -4.55
N SER A 36 -6.81 -5.44 -4.78
CA SER A 36 -6.63 -4.05 -4.35
C SER A 36 -6.64 -3.92 -2.83
N ILE A 37 -7.49 -4.67 -2.11
CA ILE A 37 -7.48 -4.72 -0.64
C ILE A 37 -6.16 -5.29 -0.11
N PHE A 38 -5.73 -6.46 -0.61
CA PHE A 38 -4.47 -7.08 -0.16
C PHE A 38 -3.25 -6.23 -0.53
N GLY A 39 -3.28 -5.55 -1.67
CA GLY A 39 -2.26 -4.60 -2.08
C GLY A 39 -2.17 -3.39 -1.15
N MET A 40 -3.30 -2.78 -0.78
CA MET A 40 -3.35 -1.69 0.21
C MET A 40 -2.83 -2.15 1.58
N LEU A 41 -3.20 -3.35 2.03
CA LEU A 41 -2.72 -3.90 3.30
C LEU A 41 -1.20 -4.09 3.28
N ASN A 42 -0.65 -4.69 2.22
CA ASN A 42 0.79 -4.93 2.10
C ASN A 42 1.57 -3.60 2.02
N ALA A 43 1.06 -2.63 1.26
CA ALA A 43 1.65 -1.31 1.17
C ALA A 43 1.64 -0.58 2.52
N SER A 44 0.56 -0.69 3.30
CA SER A 44 0.48 -0.13 4.66
C SER A 44 1.50 -0.75 5.61
N ILE A 45 1.72 -2.07 5.51
CA ILE A 45 2.76 -2.76 6.29
C ILE A 45 4.15 -2.26 5.89
N ALA A 46 4.43 -2.11 4.58
CA ALA A 46 5.71 -1.58 4.11
C ALA A 46 5.99 -0.17 4.63
N ILE A 47 4.98 0.70 4.66
CA ILE A 47 5.06 2.04 5.24
C ILE A 47 5.41 1.97 6.73
N GLY A 48 4.68 1.16 7.51
CA GLY A 48 4.93 0.99 8.95
C GLY A 48 6.31 0.41 9.26
N VAL A 49 6.74 -0.60 8.50
CA VAL A 49 8.08 -1.20 8.62
C VAL A 49 9.17 -0.17 8.31
N SER A 50 8.97 0.69 7.32
CA SER A 50 9.91 1.76 7.02
C SER A 50 10.11 2.70 8.21
N GLU A 51 9.04 3.08 8.91
CA GLU A 51 9.13 3.93 10.10
C GLU A 51 9.88 3.24 11.24
N ILE A 52 9.57 1.97 11.51
CA ILE A 52 10.25 1.17 12.54
C ILE A 52 11.74 1.07 12.21
N LEU A 53 12.09 0.74 10.97
CA LEU A 53 13.48 0.62 10.54
C LEU A 53 14.24 1.95 10.67
N GLY A 54 13.58 3.08 10.35
CA GLY A 54 14.13 4.41 10.53
C GLY A 54 14.40 4.76 12.00
N ARG A 55 13.54 4.33 12.92
CA ARG A 55 13.74 4.51 14.38
C ARG A 55 14.86 3.63 14.90
N VAL A 56 14.87 2.35 14.55
CA VAL A 56 15.89 1.39 14.99
C VAL A 56 17.27 1.78 14.50
N LYS A 57 17.41 2.26 13.25
CA LYS A 57 18.70 2.69 12.71
C LYS A 57 19.27 3.97 13.34
N ARG A 58 18.44 4.73 14.05
CA ARG A 58 18.85 5.99 14.71
C ARG A 58 19.23 5.77 16.19
N MET A 59 18.95 4.59 16.75
CA MET A 59 19.52 4.14 18.04
C MET A 59 20.94 3.63 17.84
#